data_AF-A0A535NUK1-F1
#
_entry.id   AF-A0A535NUK1-F1
#
_cell.length_a   1.000
_cell.length_b   1.000
_cell.length_c   1.000
_cell.angle_alpha   90.00
_cell.angle_beta   90.00
_cell.angle_gamma   90.00
#
_symmetry.space_group_name_H-M   'P 1'
#
loop_
_entity.id
_entity.type
_entity.pdbx_description
1 polymer ?
#
loop_
_entity_poly.entity_id
_entity_poly.type
_entity_poly.pdbx_seq_one_letter_code
_entity_poly.pdbx_strand_id
1 'polypeptide(L)'
;MSSAIAAYQRRADDWDLQKKLANKERDQINKQIAAAEIRKAIAEKELENQDLQIENAQSVDSYMHDKFTNQELYDWMVGQIAAVYFQSYQLAYDIARRAERAYRFELGLANSNFIQFGYWDSLKKGLLAGEQLHFDLKRMEMAYLDQHKREYEITKHISLLALDPVALVKLKETGECLVDLPEALFDLDYPGHYMRRIKSVGLTIPCVTGPYTSVNCTLTLLKNSVRKNTSPGSQYGRNIDS
;
A
#
# COMPACT_ATOMS: atom_id res chain seq x y z
N MET A 1 -24.07 -102.11 60.87
CA MET A 1 -25.11 -101.40 60.09
C MET A 1 -25.09 -99.87 60.24
N SER A 2 -24.34 -99.26 61.18
CA SER A 2 -24.33 -97.79 61.32
C SER A 2 -23.47 -97.04 60.27
N SER A 3 -22.41 -97.65 59.71
CA SER A 3 -21.55 -96.94 58.74
C SER A 3 -22.21 -96.71 57.37
N ALA A 4 -23.06 -97.64 56.92
CA ALA A 4 -23.81 -97.50 55.67
C ALA A 4 -24.88 -96.39 55.78
N ILE A 5 -25.58 -96.31 56.92
CA ILE A 5 -26.57 -95.26 57.20
C ILE A 5 -25.90 -93.87 57.24
N ALA A 6 -24.75 -93.76 57.91
CA ALA A 6 -23.96 -92.52 57.94
C ALA A 6 -23.38 -92.10 56.58
N ALA A 7 -23.16 -93.06 55.66
CA ALA A 7 -22.75 -92.76 54.28
C ALA A 7 -23.93 -92.24 53.43
N TYR A 8 -25.13 -92.80 53.61
CA TYR A 8 -26.34 -92.30 52.95
C TYR A 8 -26.73 -90.90 53.44
N GLN A 9 -26.61 -90.62 54.74
CA GLN A 9 -26.83 -89.27 55.28
C GLN A 9 -25.84 -88.25 54.72
N ARG A 10 -24.53 -88.54 54.71
CA ARG A 10 -23.53 -87.64 54.09
C ARG A 10 -23.79 -87.37 52.61
N ARG A 11 -24.27 -88.37 51.86
CA ARG A 11 -24.64 -88.20 50.45
C ARG A 11 -25.89 -87.34 50.28
N ALA A 12 -26.88 -87.51 51.14
CA ALA A 12 -28.08 -86.67 51.13
C ALA A 12 -27.75 -85.21 51.48
N ASP A 13 -26.88 -84.99 52.46
CA ASP A 13 -26.40 -83.65 52.83
C ASP A 13 -25.61 -82.99 51.70
N ASP A 14 -24.76 -83.75 50.98
CA ASP A 14 -24.02 -83.26 49.82
C ASP A 14 -24.94 -82.90 48.63
N TRP A 15 -25.96 -83.72 48.35
CA TRP A 15 -26.99 -83.39 47.37
C TRP A 15 -27.80 -82.15 47.75
N ASP A 16 -28.15 -81.98 49.03
CA ASP A 16 -28.86 -80.79 49.50
C ASP A 16 -27.98 -79.54 49.42
N LEU A 17 -26.67 -79.66 49.72
CA LEU A 17 -25.70 -78.59 49.54
C LEU A 17 -25.54 -78.20 48.06
N GLN A 18 -25.36 -79.16 47.16
CA GLN A 18 -25.28 -78.92 45.71
C GLN A 18 -26.55 -78.26 45.19
N LYS A 19 -27.73 -78.70 45.65
CA LYS A 19 -29.01 -78.07 45.32
C LYS A 19 -29.07 -76.62 45.80
N LYS A 20 -28.62 -76.33 47.03
CA LYS A 20 -28.56 -74.96 47.58
C LYS A 20 -27.60 -74.07 46.81
N LEU A 21 -26.40 -74.58 46.46
CA LEU A 21 -25.41 -73.87 45.65
C LEU A 21 -25.96 -73.55 44.26
N ALA A 22 -26.52 -74.54 43.54
CA ALA A 22 -27.12 -74.34 42.23
C ALA A 22 -28.28 -73.32 42.26
N ASN A 23 -29.09 -73.31 43.33
CA ASN A 23 -30.13 -72.29 43.51
C ASN A 23 -29.53 -70.89 43.71
N LYS A 24 -28.43 -70.75 44.46
CA LYS A 24 -27.74 -69.47 44.64
C LYS A 24 -27.05 -68.99 43.37
N GLU A 25 -26.43 -69.89 42.61
CA GLU A 25 -25.87 -69.59 41.28
C GLU A 25 -26.95 -69.14 40.31
N ARG A 26 -28.12 -69.80 40.31
CA ARG A 26 -29.27 -69.37 39.51
C ARG A 26 -29.71 -67.95 39.87
N ASP A 27 -29.80 -67.63 41.17
CA ASP A 27 -30.15 -66.28 41.63
C ASP A 27 -29.09 -65.24 41.21
N GLN A 28 -27.80 -65.60 41.25
CA GLN A 28 -26.70 -64.77 40.78
C GLN A 28 -26.77 -64.54 39.27
N ILE A 29 -26.99 -65.59 38.47
CA ILE A 29 -27.14 -65.48 37.00
C ILE A 29 -28.30 -64.56 36.66
N ASN A 30 -29.44 -64.67 37.35
CA ASN A 30 -30.57 -63.76 37.15
C ASN A 30 -30.19 -62.29 37.40
N LYS A 31 -29.36 -62.00 38.40
CA LYS A 31 -28.82 -60.64 38.62
C LYS A 31 -27.84 -60.21 37.54
N GLN A 32 -27.02 -61.12 37.02
CA GLN A 32 -26.12 -60.83 35.91
C GLN A 32 -26.88 -60.55 34.61
N ILE A 33 -27.97 -61.26 34.34
CA ILE A 33 -28.88 -61.01 33.21
C ILE A 33 -29.48 -59.61 33.33
N ALA A 34 -30.04 -59.26 34.49
CA ALA A 34 -30.59 -57.91 34.72
C ALA A 34 -29.52 -56.81 34.53
N ALA A 35 -28.29 -57.03 35.00
CA ALA A 35 -27.19 -56.08 34.78
C ALA A 35 -26.78 -55.99 33.29
N ALA A 36 -26.86 -57.09 32.53
CA ALA A 36 -26.59 -57.10 31.10
C ALA A 36 -27.69 -56.36 30.31
N GLU A 37 -28.95 -56.51 30.70
CA GLU A 37 -30.08 -55.75 30.14
C GLU A 37 -29.91 -54.25 30.37
N ILE A 38 -29.51 -53.84 31.58
CA ILE A 38 -29.20 -52.42 31.88
C ILE A 38 -28.04 -51.93 30.99
N ARG A 39 -26.97 -52.71 30.82
CA ARG A 39 -25.86 -52.34 29.92
C ARG A 39 -26.31 -52.19 28.47
N LYS A 40 -27.23 -53.04 28.00
CA LYS A 40 -27.83 -52.93 26.66
C LYS A 40 -28.59 -51.60 26.53
N ALA A 41 -29.44 -51.27 27.50
CA ALA A 41 -30.19 -50.01 27.51
C ALA A 41 -29.27 -48.77 27.56
N ILE A 42 -28.16 -48.84 28.31
CA ILE A 42 -27.13 -47.78 28.32
C ILE A 42 -26.49 -47.64 26.94
N ALA A 43 -26.11 -48.74 26.29
CA ALA A 43 -25.50 -48.71 24.96
C ALA A 43 -26.47 -48.18 23.88
N GLU A 44 -27.76 -48.53 23.97
CA GLU A 44 -28.81 -47.99 23.10
C GLU A 44 -28.97 -46.47 23.28
N LYS A 45 -28.92 -45.98 24.53
CA LYS A 45 -28.96 -44.53 24.81
C LYS A 45 -27.70 -43.80 24.39
N GLU A 46 -26.54 -44.44 24.50
CA GLU A 46 -25.28 -43.87 24.02
C GLU A 46 -25.30 -43.74 22.49
N LEU A 47 -25.85 -44.72 21.78
CA LEU A 47 -26.03 -44.64 20.33
C LEU A 47 -26.93 -43.45 19.95
N GLU A 48 -28.08 -43.28 20.62
CA GLU A 48 -28.98 -42.14 20.39
C GLU A 48 -28.29 -40.79 20.64
N ASN A 49 -27.47 -40.69 21.68
CA ASN A 49 -26.66 -39.49 21.94
C ASN A 49 -25.64 -39.22 20.84
N GLN A 50 -24.97 -40.26 20.32
CA GLN A 50 -24.02 -40.14 19.21
C GLN A 50 -24.71 -39.70 17.92
N ASP A 51 -25.87 -40.28 17.61
CA ASP A 51 -26.68 -39.89 16.45
C ASP A 51 -27.08 -38.41 16.52
N LEU A 52 -27.52 -37.95 17.70
CA LEU A 52 -27.84 -36.54 17.93
C LEU A 52 -26.61 -35.63 17.83
N GLN A 53 -25.43 -36.08 18.27
CA GLN A 53 -24.18 -35.33 18.09
C GLN A 53 -23.81 -35.19 16.62
N ILE A 54 -24.01 -36.23 15.82
CA ILE A 54 -23.78 -36.21 14.38
C ILE A 54 -24.73 -35.21 13.71
N GLU A 55 -26.02 -35.25 14.03
CA GLU A 55 -27.02 -34.33 13.46
C GLU A 55 -26.72 -32.86 13.82
N ASN A 56 -26.35 -32.59 15.07
CA ASN A 56 -25.95 -31.25 15.50
C ASN A 56 -24.68 -30.79 14.78
N ALA A 57 -23.68 -31.65 14.62
CA ALA A 57 -22.44 -31.33 13.90
C ALA A 57 -22.71 -31.01 12.41
N GLN A 58 -23.58 -31.79 11.76
CA GLN A 58 -24.01 -31.54 10.37
C GLN A 58 -24.77 -30.22 10.24
N SER A 59 -25.62 -29.89 11.21
CA SER A 59 -26.36 -28.62 11.24
C SER A 59 -25.43 -27.42 11.39
N VAL A 60 -24.40 -27.53 12.25
CA VAL A 60 -23.38 -26.48 12.42
C VAL A 60 -22.54 -26.32 11.16
N ASP A 61 -22.14 -27.43 10.51
CA ASP A 61 -21.37 -27.39 9.27
C ASP A 61 -22.16 -26.73 8.12
N SER A 62 -23.43 -27.11 7.97
CA SER A 62 -24.33 -26.52 6.97
C SER A 62 -24.47 -25.00 7.21
N TYR A 63 -24.69 -24.59 8.45
CA TYR A 63 -24.77 -23.18 8.81
C TYR A 63 -23.47 -22.41 8.50
N MET A 64 -22.30 -23.01 8.72
CA MET A 64 -21.01 -22.35 8.42
C MET A 64 -20.77 -22.14 6.93
N HIS A 65 -21.30 -23.01 6.07
CA HIS A 65 -21.23 -22.88 4.61
C HIS A 65 -22.32 -21.96 4.04
N ASP A 66 -23.54 -22.06 4.54
CA ASP A 66 -24.72 -21.35 4.03
C ASP A 66 -24.81 -19.89 4.49
N LYS A 67 -24.19 -19.55 5.63
CA LYS A 67 -24.19 -18.16 6.10
C LYS A 67 -23.55 -17.24 5.06
N PHE A 68 -24.04 -16.01 4.99
CA PHE A 68 -23.53 -15.02 4.05
C PHE A 68 -22.03 -14.69 4.25
N THR A 69 -21.56 -14.61 5.50
CA THR A 69 -20.15 -14.35 5.84
C THR A 69 -19.30 -15.61 5.78
N ASN A 70 -19.44 -16.36 4.69
CA ASN A 70 -18.67 -17.57 4.42
C ASN A 70 -17.30 -17.24 3.81
N GLN A 71 -16.51 -18.29 3.56
CA GLN A 71 -15.17 -18.17 3.00
C GLN A 71 -15.18 -17.54 1.59
N GLU A 72 -16.14 -17.90 0.75
CA GLU A 72 -16.24 -17.40 -0.63
C GLU A 72 -16.40 -15.88 -0.68
N LEU A 73 -17.22 -15.31 0.21
CA LEU A 73 -17.36 -13.86 0.33
C LEU A 73 -16.02 -13.20 0.63
N TYR A 74 -15.27 -13.72 1.59
CA TYR A 74 -13.97 -13.15 1.98
C TYR A 74 -12.92 -13.31 0.88
N ASP A 75 -12.88 -14.46 0.19
CA ASP A 75 -11.97 -14.68 -0.94
C ASP A 75 -12.27 -13.71 -2.09
N TRP A 76 -13.54 -13.48 -2.40
CA TRP A 76 -13.97 -12.47 -3.36
C TRP A 76 -13.56 -11.06 -2.91
N MET A 77 -13.81 -10.69 -1.64
CA MET A 77 -13.43 -9.39 -1.09
C MET A 77 -11.92 -9.16 -1.16
N VAL A 78 -11.11 -10.17 -0.81
CA VAL A 78 -9.65 -10.09 -0.91
C VAL A 78 -9.21 -9.84 -2.35
N GLY A 79 -9.83 -10.50 -3.33
CA GLY A 79 -9.57 -10.25 -4.75
C GLY A 79 -9.86 -8.81 -5.17
N GLN A 80 -11.04 -8.28 -4.80
CA GLN A 80 -11.43 -6.91 -5.12
C GLN A 80 -10.51 -5.88 -4.45
N ILE A 81 -10.26 -6.04 -3.15
CA ILE A 81 -9.43 -5.11 -2.38
C ILE A 81 -7.98 -5.14 -2.87
N ALA A 82 -7.43 -6.31 -3.16
CA ALA A 82 -6.05 -6.43 -3.66
C ALA A 82 -5.87 -5.71 -5.01
N ALA A 83 -6.85 -5.81 -5.91
CA ALA A 83 -6.81 -5.12 -7.20
C ALA A 83 -6.81 -3.59 -7.02
N VAL A 84 -7.73 -3.06 -6.20
CA VAL A 84 -7.82 -1.62 -5.91
C VAL A 84 -6.58 -1.13 -5.17
N TYR A 85 -6.04 -1.93 -4.24
CA TYR A 85 -4.85 -1.60 -3.47
C TYR A 85 -3.63 -1.42 -4.37
N PHE A 86 -3.39 -2.34 -5.31
CA PHE A 86 -2.27 -2.25 -6.24
C PHE A 86 -2.37 -1.02 -7.17
N GLN A 87 -3.56 -0.77 -7.74
CA GLN A 87 -3.78 0.41 -8.58
C GLN A 87 -3.59 1.72 -7.82
N SER A 88 -4.08 1.77 -6.57
CA SER A 88 -3.92 2.94 -5.69
C SER A 88 -2.45 3.18 -5.35
N TYR A 89 -1.69 2.12 -5.10
CA TYR A 89 -0.24 2.20 -4.88
C TYR A 89 0.50 2.75 -6.10
N GLN A 90 0.20 2.25 -7.31
CA GLN A 90 0.83 2.74 -8.54
C GLN A 90 0.58 4.25 -8.73
N LEU A 91 -0.67 4.68 -8.54
CA LEU A 91 -1.03 6.10 -8.60
C LEU A 91 -0.26 6.94 -7.56
N ALA A 92 -0.22 6.47 -6.31
CA ALA A 92 0.50 7.17 -5.24
C ALA A 92 2.01 7.28 -5.53
N TYR A 93 2.62 6.20 -6.03
CA TYR A 93 4.03 6.18 -6.41
C TYR A 93 4.32 7.15 -7.57
N ASP A 94 3.46 7.18 -8.60
CA ASP A 94 3.62 8.10 -9.73
C ASP A 94 3.52 9.56 -9.29
N ILE A 95 2.59 9.88 -8.39
CA ILE A 95 2.44 11.22 -7.82
C ILE A 95 3.67 11.57 -6.97
N ALA A 96 4.17 10.65 -6.15
CA ALA A 96 5.38 10.85 -5.36
C ALA A 96 6.61 11.11 -6.25
N ARG A 97 6.73 10.41 -7.38
CA ARG A 97 7.77 10.65 -8.39
C ARG A 97 7.64 12.03 -9.05
N ARG A 98 6.43 12.49 -9.33
CA ARG A 98 6.19 13.86 -9.82
C ARG A 98 6.57 14.90 -8.76
N ALA A 99 6.26 14.66 -7.49
CA ALA A 99 6.68 15.51 -6.39
C ALA A 99 8.21 15.58 -6.27
N GLU A 100 8.91 14.46 -6.44
CA GLU A 100 10.38 14.45 -6.46
C GLU A 100 10.95 15.24 -7.66
N ARG A 101 10.31 15.18 -8.84
CA ARG A 101 10.71 16.01 -9.99
C ARG A 101 10.49 17.49 -9.72
N ALA A 102 9.36 17.86 -9.12
CA ALA A 102 9.07 19.24 -8.73
C ALA A 102 10.11 19.74 -7.72
N TYR A 103 10.43 18.94 -6.69
CA TYR A 103 11.49 19.21 -5.72
C TYR A 103 12.84 19.50 -6.40
N ARG A 104 13.24 18.65 -7.37
CA ARG A 104 14.49 18.86 -8.14
C ARG A 104 14.45 20.14 -8.96
N PHE A 105 13.31 20.47 -9.57
CA PHE A 105 13.16 21.66 -10.38
C PHE A 105 13.19 22.94 -9.53
N GLU A 106 12.44 22.96 -8.41
CA GLU A 106 12.34 24.09 -7.49
C GLU A 106 13.65 24.40 -6.76
N LEU A 107 14.45 23.39 -6.42
CA LEU A 107 15.78 23.59 -5.82
C LEU A 107 16.90 23.59 -6.86
N GLY A 108 16.58 23.32 -8.13
CA GLY A 108 17.54 23.29 -9.23
C GLY A 108 18.62 22.19 -9.11
N LEU A 109 18.27 21.10 -8.44
CA LEU A 109 19.14 19.94 -8.22
C LEU A 109 19.16 19.04 -9.46
N ALA A 110 20.34 18.50 -9.81
CA ALA A 110 20.47 17.57 -10.94
C ALA A 110 19.84 16.20 -10.63
N ASN A 111 20.04 15.70 -9.41
CA ASN A 111 19.53 14.42 -8.95
C ASN A 111 19.11 14.50 -7.49
N SER A 112 18.11 13.71 -7.13
CA SER A 112 17.75 13.39 -5.74
C SER A 112 17.44 11.90 -5.66
N ASN A 113 17.44 11.33 -4.45
CA ASN A 113 17.14 9.92 -4.24
C ASN A 113 16.23 9.72 -3.03
N PHE A 114 15.06 10.36 -3.07
CA PHE A 114 14.07 10.24 -1.99
C PHE A 114 13.13 9.07 -2.25
N ILE A 115 12.46 9.10 -3.41
CA ILE A 115 11.54 8.05 -3.82
C ILE A 115 12.34 6.97 -4.55
N GLN A 116 12.26 5.73 -4.09
CA GLN A 116 13.02 4.60 -4.65
C GLN A 116 12.10 3.53 -5.22
N PHE A 117 12.62 2.69 -6.11
CA PHE A 117 11.88 1.50 -6.51
C PHE A 117 12.00 0.44 -5.42
N GLY A 118 10.95 -0.36 -5.21
CA GLY A 118 11.00 -1.51 -4.29
C GLY A 118 10.15 -1.40 -3.02
N TYR A 119 9.30 -0.38 -2.87
CA TYR A 119 8.35 -0.34 -1.76
C TYR A 119 7.32 -1.48 -1.80
N TRP A 120 7.04 -2.02 -2.99
CA TRP A 120 6.09 -3.10 -3.17
C TRP A 120 6.74 -4.48 -3.00
N ASP A 121 6.39 -5.18 -1.92
CA ASP A 121 6.79 -6.57 -1.68
C ASP A 121 5.72 -7.55 -2.20
N SER A 122 5.98 -8.19 -3.34
CA SER A 122 5.07 -9.16 -3.94
C SER A 122 4.80 -10.39 -3.05
N LEU A 123 5.75 -10.79 -2.18
CA LEU A 123 5.56 -11.93 -1.28
C LEU A 123 4.55 -11.61 -0.17
N LYS A 124 4.40 -10.33 0.16
CA LYS A 124 3.48 -9.83 1.19
C LYS A 124 2.33 -9.02 0.62
N LYS A 125 2.01 -9.20 -0.67
CA LYS A 125 0.93 -8.47 -1.38
C LYS A 125 1.04 -6.95 -1.26
N GLY A 126 2.26 -6.42 -1.16
CA GLY A 126 2.53 -4.98 -1.04
C GLY A 126 2.19 -4.37 0.31
N LEU A 127 1.84 -5.16 1.32
CA LEU A 127 1.53 -4.64 2.66
C LEU A 127 2.70 -3.80 3.19
N LEU A 128 2.37 -2.67 3.83
CA LEU A 128 3.29 -1.65 4.34
C LEU A 128 4.01 -0.76 3.30
N ALA A 129 3.70 -0.91 2.00
CA ALA A 129 4.30 -0.09 0.96
C ALA A 129 3.96 1.42 1.11
N GLY A 130 2.77 1.72 1.62
CA GLY A 130 2.30 3.10 1.81
C GLY A 130 3.05 3.82 2.93
N GLU A 131 3.37 3.12 4.00
CA GLU A 131 4.05 3.62 5.19
C GLU A 131 5.50 3.97 4.88
N GLN A 132 6.18 3.11 4.11
CA GLN A 132 7.52 3.39 3.61
C GLN A 132 7.53 4.60 2.67
N LEU A 133 6.59 4.64 1.71
CA LEU A 133 6.46 5.76 0.79
C LEU A 133 6.17 7.08 1.54
N HIS A 134 5.29 7.03 2.55
CA HIS A 134 4.95 8.18 3.38
C HIS A 134 6.16 8.69 4.16
N PHE A 135 6.95 7.80 4.74
CA PHE A 135 8.17 8.16 5.45
C PHE A 135 9.18 8.86 4.53
N ASP A 136 9.40 8.35 3.32
CA ASP A 136 10.31 8.96 2.36
C ASP A 136 9.81 10.32 1.84
N LEU A 137 8.49 10.50 1.69
CA LEU A 137 7.89 11.80 1.42
C LEU A 137 8.17 12.80 2.56
N LYS A 138 8.06 12.36 3.82
CA LYS A 138 8.40 13.19 4.97
C LYS A 138 9.89 13.55 5.02
N ARG A 139 10.77 12.61 4.65
CA ARG A 139 12.20 12.88 4.50
C ARG A 139 12.46 13.95 3.44
N MET A 140 11.77 13.87 2.30
CA MET A 140 11.86 14.86 1.22
C MET A 140 11.34 16.23 1.65
N GLU A 141 10.23 16.29 2.39
CA GLU A 141 9.66 17.52 2.93
C GLU A 141 10.61 18.22 3.89
N MET A 142 11.21 17.49 4.84
CA MET A 142 12.20 18.07 5.76
C MET A 142 13.43 18.59 5.00
N ALA A 143 13.94 17.80 4.05
CA ALA A 143 15.06 18.23 3.22
C ALA A 143 14.74 19.47 2.37
N TYR A 144 13.49 19.64 1.94
CA TYR A 144 13.04 20.85 1.26
C TYR A 144 13.10 22.05 2.19
N LEU A 145 12.55 21.95 3.40
CA LEU A 145 12.56 23.05 4.37
C LEU A 145 13.98 23.49 4.76
N ASP A 146 14.92 22.55 4.89
CA ASP A 146 16.31 22.86 5.24
C ASP A 146 17.07 23.58 4.11
N GLN A 147 16.77 23.23 2.86
CA GLN A 147 17.44 23.75 1.67
C GLN A 147 16.76 25.00 1.10
N HIS A 148 15.44 25.14 1.31
CA HIS A 148 14.64 26.25 0.82
C HIS A 148 14.94 27.52 1.63
N LYS A 149 15.99 28.21 1.19
CA LYS A 149 16.44 29.48 1.73
C LYS A 149 16.03 30.61 0.79
N ARG A 150 15.97 31.83 1.33
CA ARG A 150 15.63 33.01 0.56
C ARG A 150 16.75 33.30 -0.46
N GLU A 151 16.44 33.18 -1.74
CA GLU A 151 17.33 33.55 -2.83
C GLU A 151 17.30 35.06 -3.11
N TYR A 152 18.30 35.56 -3.83
CA TYR A 152 18.33 36.95 -4.27
C TYR A 152 17.37 37.17 -5.44
N GLU A 153 16.38 38.04 -5.25
CA GLU A 153 15.46 38.42 -6.30
C GLU A 153 15.96 39.69 -7.00
N ILE A 154 16.27 39.58 -8.29
CA ILE A 154 16.82 40.66 -9.10
C ILE A 154 15.82 41.03 -10.20
N THR A 155 15.56 42.32 -10.36
CA THR A 155 14.75 42.86 -11.47
C THR A 155 15.65 43.64 -12.40
N LYS A 156 15.63 43.30 -13.70
CA LYS A 156 16.36 44.02 -14.74
C LYS A 156 15.41 44.39 -15.87
N HIS A 157 15.40 45.68 -16.23
CA HIS A 157 14.67 46.16 -17.40
C HIS A 157 15.59 46.13 -18.62
N ILE A 158 15.09 45.55 -19.72
CA ILE A 158 15.86 45.35 -20.94
C ILE A 158 15.09 46.04 -22.07
N SER A 159 15.73 47.02 -22.71
CA SER A 159 15.17 47.68 -23.88
C SER A 159 15.57 46.91 -25.12
N LEU A 160 14.58 46.45 -25.90
CA LEU A 160 14.85 45.74 -27.17
C LEU A 160 15.63 46.63 -28.15
N LEU A 161 15.36 47.94 -28.16
CA LEU A 161 16.09 48.89 -29.00
C LEU A 161 17.59 48.93 -28.68
N ALA A 162 17.96 48.79 -27.41
CA ALA A 162 19.35 48.83 -26.96
C ALA A 162 20.06 47.48 -27.13
N LEU A 163 19.31 46.37 -27.01
CA LEU A 163 19.84 45.02 -27.12
C LEU A 163 20.00 44.57 -28.58
N ASP A 164 18.92 44.67 -29.37
CA ASP A 164 18.88 44.25 -30.77
C ASP A 164 17.91 45.15 -31.56
N PRO A 165 18.40 46.25 -32.16
CA PRO A 165 17.56 47.15 -32.94
C PRO A 165 17.02 46.48 -34.22
N VAL A 166 17.71 45.47 -34.76
CA VAL A 166 17.28 44.75 -35.97
C VAL A 166 16.04 43.91 -35.67
N ALA A 167 16.04 43.22 -34.53
CA ALA A 167 14.86 42.48 -34.06
C ALA A 167 13.64 43.40 -33.87
N LEU A 168 13.83 44.64 -33.40
CA LEU A 168 12.73 45.60 -33.27
C LEU A 168 12.18 46.06 -34.63
N VAL A 169 13.04 46.31 -35.61
CA VAL A 169 12.60 46.65 -36.97
C VAL A 169 11.83 45.48 -37.58
N LYS A 170 12.35 44.26 -37.44
CA LYS A 170 11.67 43.05 -37.88
C LYS A 170 10.29 42.89 -37.22
N LEU A 171 10.19 43.11 -35.91
CA LEU A 171 8.91 43.08 -35.20
C LEU A 171 7.88 44.08 -35.77
N LYS A 172 8.33 45.27 -36.18
CA LYS A 172 7.46 46.29 -36.78
C LYS A 172 7.02 45.95 -38.20
N GLU A 173 7.90 45.33 -38.98
CA GLU A 173 7.64 45.01 -40.39
C GLU A 173 6.88 43.70 -40.58
N THR A 174 7.25 42.65 -39.84
CA THR A 174 6.72 41.29 -40.00
C THR A 174 5.74 40.88 -38.89
N GLY A 175 5.69 41.61 -37.78
CA GLY A 175 4.83 41.29 -36.63
C GLY A 175 5.39 40.24 -35.67
N GLU A 176 6.59 39.72 -35.93
CA GLU A 176 7.26 38.72 -35.09
C GLU A 176 8.77 39.00 -34.98
N CYS A 177 9.36 38.68 -33.82
CA CYS A 177 10.81 38.73 -33.63
C CYS A 177 11.28 37.67 -32.65
N LEU A 178 12.53 37.25 -32.80
CA LEU A 178 13.23 36.42 -31.84
C LEU A 178 14.25 37.29 -31.11
N VAL A 179 14.30 37.15 -29.79
CA VAL A 179 15.21 37.90 -28.93
C VAL A 179 15.98 36.91 -28.08
N ASP A 180 17.30 36.99 -28.13
CA ASP A 180 18.18 36.23 -27.25
C ASP A 180 18.72 37.15 -26.14
N LEU A 181 18.63 36.69 -24.90
CA LEU A 181 19.13 37.44 -23.73
C LEU A 181 20.46 36.80 -23.28
N PRO A 182 21.62 37.34 -23.71
CA PRO A 182 22.90 36.73 -23.41
C PRO A 182 23.23 36.83 -21.92
N GLU A 183 23.93 35.82 -21.39
CA GLU A 183 24.39 35.80 -19.99
C GLU A 183 25.24 37.04 -19.62
N ALA A 184 26.03 37.53 -20.59
CA ALA A 184 26.85 38.73 -20.45
C ALA A 184 26.07 39.96 -19.99
N LEU A 185 24.80 40.09 -20.42
CA LEU A 185 23.94 41.20 -20.01
C LEU A 185 23.71 41.20 -18.49
N PHE A 186 23.66 40.03 -17.85
CA PHE A 186 23.48 39.92 -16.41
C PHE A 186 24.82 39.90 -15.65
N ASP A 187 25.89 39.42 -16.27
CA ASP A 187 27.23 39.40 -15.67
C ASP A 187 27.85 40.80 -15.53
N LEU A 188 27.49 41.74 -16.40
CA LEU A 188 27.91 43.13 -16.29
C LEU A 188 27.40 43.81 -15.01
N ASP A 189 26.18 43.48 -14.59
CA ASP A 189 25.59 44.05 -13.37
C ASP A 189 26.04 43.28 -12.12
N TYR A 190 26.11 41.95 -12.24
CA TYR A 190 26.36 41.05 -11.12
C TYR A 190 27.41 39.97 -11.47
N PRO A 191 28.69 40.33 -11.48
CA PRO A 191 29.75 39.40 -11.83
C PRO A 191 29.83 38.25 -10.82
N GLY A 192 29.95 37.01 -11.32
CA GLY A 192 30.10 35.81 -10.50
C GLY A 192 28.79 35.18 -10.01
N HIS A 193 27.64 35.78 -10.31
CA HIS A 193 26.34 35.13 -10.06
C HIS A 193 26.19 33.89 -10.94
N TYR A 194 25.75 32.79 -10.33
CA TYR A 194 25.43 31.53 -10.99
C TYR A 194 24.04 31.08 -10.56
N MET A 195 23.50 30.04 -11.20
CA MET A 195 22.17 29.49 -10.90
C MET A 195 21.02 30.51 -10.94
N ARG A 196 21.09 31.46 -11.88
CA ARG A 196 20.05 32.46 -12.09
C ARG A 196 18.83 31.81 -12.76
N ARG A 197 17.65 32.02 -12.19
CA ARG A 197 16.38 31.48 -12.68
C ARG A 197 15.37 32.60 -12.86
N ILE A 198 14.58 32.49 -13.91
CA ILE A 198 13.52 33.46 -14.20
C ILE A 198 12.35 33.19 -13.27
N LYS A 199 11.99 34.17 -12.45
CA LYS A 199 10.79 34.12 -11.60
C LYS A 199 9.55 34.62 -12.35
N SER A 200 9.70 35.73 -13.08
CA SER A 200 8.62 36.35 -13.87
C SER A 200 9.19 37.22 -14.97
N VAL A 201 8.49 37.29 -16.10
CA VAL A 201 8.80 38.22 -17.21
C VAL A 201 7.58 39.08 -17.46
N GLY A 202 7.78 40.40 -17.51
CA GLY A 202 6.77 41.37 -17.92
C GLY A 202 7.21 42.08 -19.19
N LEU A 203 6.27 42.27 -20.12
CA LEU A 203 6.50 43.02 -21.36
C LEU A 203 5.79 44.37 -21.28
N THR A 204 6.49 45.43 -21.65
CA THR A 204 5.91 46.78 -21.78
C THR A 204 6.15 47.27 -23.20
N ILE A 205 5.08 47.60 -23.91
CA ILE A 205 5.13 48.09 -25.30
C ILE A 205 4.70 49.56 -25.31
N PRO A 206 5.65 50.51 -25.31
CA PRO A 206 5.33 51.92 -25.41
C PRO A 206 4.85 52.22 -26.84
N CYS A 207 3.54 52.34 -27.04
CA CYS A 207 2.93 52.69 -28.32
C CYS A 207 1.73 53.63 -28.11
N VAL A 208 1.42 54.43 -29.13
CA VAL A 208 0.23 55.29 -29.12
C VAL A 208 -0.94 54.44 -29.60
N THR A 209 -1.76 53.97 -28.67
CA THR A 209 -3.03 53.30 -28.97
C THR A 209 -4.19 54.28 -28.86
N GLY A 210 -5.25 54.04 -29.64
CA GLY A 210 -6.51 54.77 -29.50
C GLY A 210 -7.18 54.45 -28.15
N PRO A 211 -8.10 55.32 -27.68
CA PRO A 211 -8.87 55.04 -26.48
C PRO A 211 -9.59 53.70 -26.59
N TYR A 212 -9.63 52.94 -25.49
CA TYR A 212 -10.27 51.61 -25.40
C TYR A 212 -9.71 50.52 -26.34
N THR A 213 -8.46 50.65 -26.81
CA THR A 213 -7.82 49.65 -27.68
C THR A 213 -6.75 48.86 -26.94
N SER A 214 -6.80 47.53 -26.97
CA SER A 214 -5.79 46.64 -26.40
C SER A 214 -4.62 46.40 -27.37
N VAL A 215 -3.42 46.17 -26.83
CA VAL A 215 -2.27 45.69 -27.60
C VAL A 215 -2.18 44.18 -27.42
N ASN A 216 -2.52 43.44 -28.46
CA ASN A 216 -2.49 41.99 -28.42
C ASN A 216 -1.09 41.50 -28.82
N CYS A 217 -0.42 40.79 -27.93
CA CYS A 217 0.89 40.20 -28.20
C CYS A 217 1.02 38.85 -27.48
N THR A 218 1.87 38.00 -28.01
CA THR A 218 2.21 36.71 -27.41
C THR A 218 3.71 36.66 -27.18
N LEU A 219 4.11 36.31 -25.95
CA LEU A 219 5.50 36.07 -25.59
C LEU A 219 5.67 34.59 -25.28
N THR A 220 6.61 33.95 -25.97
CA THR A 220 6.89 32.52 -25.80
C THR A 220 8.38 32.31 -25.52
N LEU A 221 8.68 31.58 -24.45
CA LEU A 221 10.04 31.15 -24.14
C LEU A 221 10.38 29.93 -25.02
N LEU A 222 11.27 30.11 -25.99
CA LEU A 222 11.66 29.02 -26.90
C LEU A 222 12.71 28.07 -26.28
N LYS A 223 13.63 28.62 -25.49
CA LYS A 223 14.71 27.88 -24.86
C LYS A 223 15.18 28.59 -23.61
N ASN A 224 15.49 27.84 -22.57
CA ASN A 224 16.22 28.33 -21.42
C ASN A 224 17.54 27.54 -21.25
N SER A 225 18.48 28.11 -20.50
CA SER A 225 19.59 27.35 -19.97
C SER A 225 20.08 27.98 -18.68
N VAL A 226 20.49 27.16 -17.72
CA VAL A 226 20.97 27.63 -16.41
C VAL A 226 22.42 27.19 -16.21
N ARG A 227 23.25 28.14 -15.77
CA ARG A 227 24.64 27.90 -15.38
C ARG A 227 24.71 27.32 -13.97
N LYS A 228 25.22 26.09 -13.84
CA LYS A 228 25.30 25.38 -12.55
C LYS A 228 26.59 25.66 -11.76
N ASN A 229 27.70 25.92 -12.43
CA ASN A 229 29.02 26.02 -11.79
C ASN A 229 29.70 27.38 -12.05
N THR A 230 30.53 27.81 -11.08
CA THR A 230 31.32 29.05 -11.13
C THR A 230 32.73 28.86 -11.71
N SER A 231 33.19 27.62 -11.91
CA SER A 231 34.59 27.32 -12.30
C SER A 231 35.01 27.94 -13.64
N PRO A 232 36.12 28.70 -13.71
CA PRO A 232 36.52 29.49 -14.88
C PRO A 232 37.29 28.72 -15.99
N GLY A 233 37.16 27.39 -16.12
CA GLY A 233 38.01 26.64 -17.06
C GLY A 233 37.51 25.29 -17.60
N SER A 234 36.34 24.79 -17.18
CA SER A 234 35.70 23.65 -17.86
C SER A 234 34.61 24.16 -18.78
N GLN A 235 34.34 23.48 -19.90
CA GLN A 235 33.17 23.76 -20.76
C GLN A 235 31.95 24.03 -19.87
N TYR A 236 31.37 25.22 -19.98
CA TYR A 236 30.28 25.70 -19.12
C TYR A 236 29.17 24.65 -19.03
N GLY A 237 29.08 23.97 -17.89
CA GLY A 237 28.04 22.98 -17.64
C GLY A 237 26.69 23.67 -17.63
N ARG A 238 25.94 23.54 -18.74
CA ARG A 238 24.59 24.09 -18.91
C ARG A 238 23.58 22.98 -18.77
N ASN A 239 22.54 23.20 -17.97
CA ASN A 239 21.31 22.42 -18.13
C ASN A 239 20.55 23.02 -19.30
N ILE A 240 20.27 22.22 -20.31
CA ILE A 240 19.31 22.55 -21.36
C ILE A 240 18.03 21.83 -20.92
N ASP A 241 17.02 22.56 -20.46
CA ASP A 241 15.71 21.93 -20.33
C ASP A 241 15.21 21.69 -21.76
N SER A 242 14.85 20.43 -22.04
CA SER A 242 14.29 19.98 -23.32
C SER A 242 12.79 20.24 -23.34
#